data_AF-A0A8C0TZ63-F1
#
_entry.id   AF-A0A8C0TZ63-F1
#
_cell.length_a   1.000
_cell.length_b   1.000
_cell.length_c   1.000
_cell.angle_alpha   90.00
_cell.angle_beta   90.00
_cell.angle_gamma   90.00
#
_symmetry.space_group_name_H-M   'P 1'
#
loop_
_entity.id
_entity.type
_entity.pdbx_description
1 polymer ?
#
loop_
_entity_poly.entity_id
_entity_poly.type
_entity_poly.pdbx_seq_one_letter_code
_entity_poly.pdbx_strand_id
1 'polypeptide(L)'
;MKKTWRRSWQCSKCLLVSLEQRQKVFSIFLPGAKEQPGRAWFSKAGEKYMEFDLNNQGEIDLMSVKRMMEKLGAPKTHLELKRMISEVTGGVSDTISYQDFVNVMLGKRSAVLKLVMMFEGKANESNPKPSGPPPERDIASLP
;
A
#
# COMPACT_ATOMS: atom_id res chain seq x y z
N MET A 1 7.14 21.73 48.74
CA MET A 1 8.26 22.71 48.68
C MET A 1 9.58 22.05 49.08
N LYS A 2 10.45 21.72 48.12
CA LYS A 2 11.91 21.54 48.30
C LYS A 2 12.62 22.03 47.03
N LYS A 3 13.78 22.65 47.22
CA LYS A 3 14.32 23.77 46.43
C LYS A 3 15.17 23.34 45.21
N THR A 4 14.98 24.10 44.14
CA THR A 4 15.93 24.59 43.10
C THR A 4 17.39 24.14 43.14
N TRP A 5 17.89 23.66 41.98
CA TRP A 5 19.26 23.73 41.42
C TRP A 5 19.12 23.20 39.96
N ARG A 6 19.74 23.67 38.87
CA ARG A 6 20.88 24.55 38.62
C ARG A 6 20.89 24.85 37.10
N ARG A 7 20.95 26.15 36.74
CA ARG A 7 21.69 26.79 35.62
C ARG A 7 21.47 26.26 34.20
N SER A 8 20.78 27.03 33.37
CA SER A 8 21.34 28.10 32.52
C SER A 8 22.13 27.55 31.34
N TRP A 9 21.41 27.56 30.21
CA TRP A 9 21.93 27.60 28.86
C TRP A 9 22.99 28.69 28.70
N GLN A 10 24.20 28.32 28.34
CA GLN A 10 25.06 29.08 27.43
C GLN A 10 26.32 28.27 27.14
N CYS A 11 26.49 27.76 25.92
CA CYS A 11 27.79 27.77 25.24
C CYS A 11 27.60 27.41 23.76
N SER A 12 27.49 28.44 22.93
CA SER A 12 27.66 28.31 21.49
C SER A 12 29.15 28.23 21.17
N LYS A 13 29.50 27.31 20.26
CA LYS A 13 30.77 27.20 19.49
C LYS A 13 32.04 26.79 20.25
N CYS A 14 32.28 25.48 20.30
CA CYS A 14 33.58 24.92 19.92
C CYS A 14 33.38 23.98 18.72
N LEU A 15 34.14 24.28 17.67
CA LEU A 15 34.21 23.64 16.36
C LEU A 15 34.68 22.17 16.44
N LEU A 16 34.26 21.41 15.43
CA LEU A 16 34.87 20.17 14.93
C LEU A 16 35.19 19.07 15.95
N VAL A 17 34.17 18.26 16.24
CA VAL A 17 34.35 16.81 16.36
C VAL A 17 33.33 16.15 15.44
N SER A 18 33.85 15.57 14.36
CA SER A 18 33.29 14.50 13.53
C SER A 18 31.76 14.45 13.40
N LEU A 19 31.26 14.88 12.22
CA LEU A 19 29.90 14.64 11.75
C LEU A 19 29.51 13.14 11.78
N GLU A 20 30.48 12.23 11.97
CA GLU A 20 30.28 10.78 12.04
C GLU A 20 29.80 10.27 13.42
N GLN A 21 29.94 11.05 14.50
CA GLN A 21 29.38 10.68 15.82
C GLN A 21 27.94 11.15 16.05
N ARG A 22 27.44 12.11 15.25
CA ARG A 22 26.07 12.64 15.40
C ARG A 22 25.01 11.69 14.83
N GLN A 23 25.39 10.75 13.98
CA GLN A 23 24.48 9.75 13.43
C GLN A 23 24.22 8.56 14.36
N LYS A 24 25.14 8.25 15.28
CA LYS A 24 24.98 7.09 16.19
C LYS A 24 24.08 7.36 17.40
N VAL A 25 24.03 8.60 17.90
CA VAL A 25 23.19 8.94 19.08
C VAL A 25 21.72 9.16 18.70
N PHE A 26 21.43 9.49 17.45
CA PHE A 26 20.04 9.67 16.97
C PHE A 26 19.26 8.35 16.87
N SER A 27 19.96 7.20 16.83
CA SER A 27 19.35 5.86 16.75
C SER A 27 18.83 5.35 18.11
N ILE A 28 19.38 5.84 19.23
CA ILE A 28 19.04 5.33 20.57
C ILE A 28 17.76 5.99 21.13
N PHE A 29 17.38 7.18 20.66
CA PHE A 29 16.27 7.97 21.24
C PHE A 29 14.94 7.88 20.47
N LEU A 30 14.86 7.16 19.35
CA LEU A 30 13.60 6.96 18.61
C LEU A 30 13.35 5.48 18.33
N PRO A 31 12.92 4.69 19.34
CA PRO A 31 12.39 3.35 19.11
C PRO A 31 11.05 3.48 18.37
N GLY A 32 11.10 3.49 17.03
CA GLY A 32 9.92 3.66 16.20
C GLY A 32 10.11 4.48 14.91
N ALA A 33 11.34 4.82 14.53
CA ALA A 33 11.62 5.31 13.18
C ALA A 33 11.27 4.19 12.17
N LYS A 34 10.00 4.14 11.75
CA LYS A 34 9.58 3.33 10.61
C LYS A 34 10.46 3.77 9.45
N GLU A 35 11.23 2.83 8.91
CA GLU A 35 11.99 3.06 7.68
C GLU A 35 11.00 3.61 6.65
N GLN A 36 11.12 4.90 6.35
CA GLN A 36 10.15 5.54 5.48
C GLN A 36 10.38 4.97 4.09
N PRO A 37 9.31 4.53 3.40
CA PRO A 37 9.45 4.06 2.03
C PRO A 37 10.07 5.17 1.17
N GLY A 38 11.06 4.83 0.36
CA GLY A 38 11.69 5.78 -0.55
C GLY A 38 10.70 6.35 -1.58
N ARG A 39 11.02 7.48 -2.21
CA ARG A 39 10.13 8.14 -3.20
C ARG A 39 9.63 7.19 -4.30
N ALA A 40 10.47 6.25 -4.74
CA ALA A 40 10.10 5.26 -5.76
C ALA A 40 8.92 4.37 -5.33
N TRP A 41 8.81 4.06 -4.03
CA TRP A 41 7.71 3.26 -3.51
C TRP A 41 6.38 3.99 -3.63
N PHE A 42 6.33 5.29 -3.32
CA PHE A 42 5.11 6.08 -3.44
C PHE A 42 4.65 6.21 -4.90
N SER A 43 5.59 6.32 -5.84
CA SER A 43 5.27 6.27 -7.27
C SER A 43 4.62 4.93 -7.65
N LYS A 44 5.24 3.82 -7.24
CA LYS A 44 4.73 2.47 -7.51
C LYS A 44 3.39 2.19 -6.83
N ALA A 45 3.21 2.68 -5.61
CA ALA A 45 1.95 2.59 -4.87
C ALA A 45 0.83 3.38 -5.58
N GLY A 46 1.13 4.58 -6.08
CA GLY A 46 0.20 5.39 -6.88
C GLY A 46 -0.19 4.71 -8.18
N GLU A 47 0.78 4.20 -8.95
CA GLU A 47 0.53 3.44 -10.18
C GLU A 47 -0.36 2.22 -9.93
N LYS A 48 -0.07 1.47 -8.87
CA LYS A 48 -0.88 0.31 -8.48
C LYS A 48 -2.29 0.72 -8.06
N TYR A 49 -2.42 1.78 -7.26
CA TYR A 49 -3.72 2.29 -6.86
C TYR A 49 -4.58 2.68 -8.07
N MET A 50 -4.01 3.37 -9.06
CA MET A 50 -4.70 3.72 -10.30
C MET A 50 -5.04 2.50 -11.18
N GLU A 51 -4.25 1.42 -11.13
CA GLU A 51 -4.60 0.16 -11.81
C GLU A 51 -5.86 -0.48 -11.19
N PHE A 52 -6.09 -0.26 -9.89
CA PHE A 52 -7.24 -0.80 -9.17
C PHE A 52 -8.46 0.12 -9.17
N ASP A 53 -8.28 1.45 -9.29
CA ASP A 53 -9.37 2.41 -9.44
C ASP A 53 -9.93 2.36 -10.88
N LEU A 54 -10.93 1.50 -11.09
CA LEU A 54 -11.50 1.26 -12.42
C LEU A 54 -12.62 2.25 -12.77
N ASN A 55 -13.15 2.97 -11.78
CA ASN A 55 -14.24 3.91 -11.95
C ASN A 55 -13.73 5.37 -12.05
N ASN A 56 -12.43 5.61 -11.85
CA ASN A 56 -11.77 6.92 -11.85
C ASN A 56 -12.40 7.90 -10.85
N GLN A 57 -13.02 7.39 -9.79
CA GLN A 57 -13.62 8.21 -8.74
C GLN A 57 -12.59 8.59 -7.67
N GLY A 58 -11.37 8.05 -7.76
CA GLY A 58 -10.31 8.26 -6.78
C GLY A 58 -10.44 7.35 -5.56
N GLU A 59 -11.40 6.43 -5.55
CA GLU A 59 -11.67 5.49 -4.45
C GLU A 59 -11.90 4.08 -4.99
N ILE A 60 -11.34 3.08 -4.30
CA ILE A 60 -11.55 1.68 -4.66
C ILE A 60 -12.85 1.21 -3.99
N ASP A 61 -13.87 1.02 -4.82
CA ASP A 61 -15.17 0.52 -4.41
C ASP A 61 -15.27 -1.01 -4.46
N LEU A 62 -16.40 -1.53 -4.01
CA LEU A 62 -16.69 -2.96 -4.02
C LEU A 62 -16.61 -3.58 -5.41
N MET A 63 -17.01 -2.85 -6.45
CA MET A 63 -16.98 -3.32 -7.83
C MET A 63 -15.55 -3.43 -8.35
N SER A 64 -14.68 -2.48 -7.99
CA SER A 64 -13.26 -2.50 -8.30
C SER A 64 -12.57 -3.70 -7.64
N VAL A 65 -12.87 -3.97 -6.36
CA VAL A 65 -12.35 -5.16 -5.67
C VAL A 65 -12.87 -6.46 -6.31
N LYS A 66 -14.15 -6.51 -6.70
CA LYS A 66 -14.71 -7.66 -7.41
C LYS A 66 -13.95 -7.96 -8.70
N ARG A 67 -13.76 -6.94 -9.54
CA ARG A 67 -13.08 -7.07 -10.84
C ARG A 67 -11.61 -7.44 -10.67
N MET A 68 -10.96 -6.98 -9.60
CA MET A 68 -9.60 -7.40 -9.22
C MET A 68 -9.54 -8.91 -8.93
N MET A 69 -10.45 -9.42 -8.10
CA MET A 69 -10.50 -10.84 -7.75
C MET A 69 -10.83 -11.73 -8.97
N GLU A 70 -11.69 -11.26 -9.87
CA GLU A 70 -11.98 -11.92 -11.15
C GLU A 70 -10.74 -11.97 -12.06
N LYS A 71 -9.98 -10.86 -12.16
CA LYS A 71 -8.73 -10.80 -12.96
C LYS A 71 -7.68 -11.79 -12.44
N LEU A 72 -7.67 -12.06 -11.13
CA LEU A 72 -6.78 -13.03 -10.49
C LEU A 72 -7.27 -14.47 -10.58
N GLY A 73 -8.44 -14.72 -11.17
CA GLY A 73 -9.03 -16.06 -11.27
C GLY A 73 -9.56 -16.63 -9.95
N ALA A 74 -9.71 -15.78 -8.93
CA ALA A 74 -10.16 -16.18 -7.59
C ALA A 74 -11.41 -15.37 -7.20
N PRO A 75 -12.57 -15.58 -7.86
CA PRO A 75 -13.79 -14.84 -7.56
C PRO A 75 -14.22 -15.07 -6.10
N LYS A 76 -14.68 -14.00 -5.46
CA LYS A 76 -15.13 -13.99 -4.07
C LYS A 76 -16.60 -13.59 -3.97
N THR A 77 -17.24 -14.00 -2.88
CA THR A 77 -18.62 -13.62 -2.60
C THR A 77 -18.72 -12.15 -2.21
N HIS A 78 -19.88 -11.53 -2.43
CA HIS A 78 -20.12 -10.13 -2.06
C HIS A 78 -19.82 -9.85 -0.58
N LEU A 79 -20.10 -10.81 0.31
CA LEU A 79 -19.81 -10.70 1.74
C LEU A 79 -18.31 -10.71 2.03
N GLU A 80 -17.54 -11.57 1.36
CA GLU A 80 -16.08 -11.60 1.50
C GLU A 80 -15.45 -10.30 0.99
N LEU A 81 -15.92 -9.78 -0.16
CA LEU A 81 -15.43 -8.52 -0.72
C LEU A 81 -15.65 -7.35 0.26
N LYS A 82 -16.83 -7.26 0.87
CA LYS A 82 -17.12 -6.26 1.92
C LYS A 82 -16.20 -6.40 3.13
N ARG A 83 -15.95 -7.64 3.58
CA ARG A 83 -15.00 -7.89 4.69
C ARG A 83 -13.58 -7.44 4.34
N MET A 84 -13.14 -7.65 3.10
CA MET A 84 -11.81 -7.23 2.64
C MET A 84 -11.65 -5.70 2.67
N ILE A 85 -12.68 -4.97 2.26
CA ILE A 85 -12.67 -3.50 2.34
C ILE A 85 -12.67 -3.03 3.79
N SER A 86 -13.57 -3.59 4.60
CA SER A 86 -13.68 -3.29 6.02
C SER A 86 -12.38 -3.58 6.78
N GLU A 87 -11.63 -4.62 6.43
CA GLU A 87 -10.33 -4.93 7.02
C GLU A 87 -9.28 -3.83 6.74
N VAL A 88 -9.30 -3.27 5.53
CA VAL A 88 -8.40 -2.19 5.13
C VAL A 88 -8.75 -0.88 5.83
N THR A 89 -10.02 -0.47 5.73
CA THR A 89 -10.53 0.79 6.31
C THR A 89 -10.67 0.74 7.83
N GLY A 90 -10.70 -0.46 8.42
CA GLY A 90 -11.03 -0.64 9.84
C GLY A 90 -12.53 -0.51 10.12
N GLY A 91 -13.37 -0.69 9.10
CA GLY A 91 -14.83 -0.66 9.22
C GLY A 91 -15.45 0.73 9.27
N VAL A 92 -14.68 1.78 8.98
CA VAL A 92 -15.18 3.17 8.96
C VAL A 92 -15.77 3.57 7.60
N SER A 93 -15.36 2.87 6.53
CA SER A 93 -15.78 3.15 5.16
C SER A 93 -15.99 1.86 4.37
N ASP A 94 -16.92 1.94 3.42
CA ASP A 94 -17.23 0.91 2.41
C ASP A 94 -16.42 1.10 1.12
N THR A 95 -15.57 2.13 1.06
CA THR A 95 -14.61 2.40 -0.01
C THR A 95 -13.21 2.59 0.56
N ILE A 96 -12.19 2.21 -0.21
CA ILE A 96 -10.79 2.35 0.21
C ILE A 96 -10.21 3.61 -0.40
N SER A 97 -9.79 4.54 0.45
CA SER A 97 -9.06 5.73 0.03
C SER A 97 -7.58 5.43 -0.22
N TYR A 98 -6.89 6.30 -0.94
CA TYR A 98 -5.44 6.20 -1.12
C TYR A 98 -4.68 6.19 0.23
N GLN A 99 -5.17 6.91 1.24
CA GLN A 99 -4.55 6.90 2.56
C GLN A 99 -4.66 5.53 3.24
N ASP A 100 -5.82 4.89 3.16
CA ASP A 100 -6.03 3.55 3.72
C ASP A 100 -5.15 2.52 3.02
N PHE A 101 -5.03 2.63 1.70
CA PHE A 101 -4.14 1.81 0.89
C PHE A 101 -2.68 1.94 1.35
N VAL A 102 -2.15 3.16 1.46
CA VAL A 102 -0.77 3.40 1.91
C VAL A 102 -0.58 2.90 3.36
N ASN A 103 -1.56 3.14 4.23
CA ASN A 103 -1.52 2.70 5.63
C ASN A 103 -1.45 1.18 5.76
N VAL A 104 -2.18 0.44 4.93
CA VAL A 104 -2.11 -1.02 4.92
C VAL A 104 -0.79 -1.50 4.34
N MET A 105 -0.33 -0.92 3.25
CA MET A 105 0.91 -1.36 2.59
C MET A 105 2.15 -1.13 3.45
N LEU A 106 2.25 0.00 4.15
CA LEU A 106 3.35 0.33 5.07
C LEU A 106 3.11 -0.17 6.51
N GLY A 107 1.88 -0.52 6.82
CA GLY A 107 1.49 -0.98 8.15
C GLY A 107 1.94 -2.40 8.44
N LYS A 108 1.86 -2.77 9.72
CA LYS A 108 2.04 -4.16 10.17
C LYS A 108 0.78 -5.01 10.00
N ARG A 109 -0.36 -4.38 9.71
CA ARG A 109 -1.64 -5.08 9.48
C ARG A 109 -1.53 -5.93 8.21
N SER A 110 -1.85 -7.21 8.33
CA SER A 110 -2.12 -8.07 7.20
C SER A 110 -3.54 -7.80 6.72
N ALA A 111 -3.73 -7.61 5.43
CA ALA A 111 -5.04 -7.59 4.80
C ALA A 111 -4.99 -8.49 3.57
N VAL A 112 -6.11 -9.11 3.21
CA VAL A 112 -6.16 -9.96 2.01
C VAL A 112 -5.72 -9.18 0.77
N LEU A 113 -6.16 -7.93 0.64
CA LEU A 113 -5.75 -7.04 -0.45
C LEU A 113 -4.24 -6.78 -0.48
N LYS A 114 -3.61 -6.64 0.69
CA LYS A 114 -2.15 -6.47 0.78
C LYS A 114 -1.41 -7.68 0.24
N LEU A 115 -1.84 -8.88 0.62
CA LEU A 115 -1.26 -10.12 0.13
C LEU A 115 -1.38 -10.17 -1.39
N VAL A 116 -2.59 -10.00 -1.90
CA VAL A 116 -2.89 -10.00 -3.33
C VAL A 116 -1.98 -9.03 -4.11
N MET A 117 -1.86 -7.78 -3.64
CA MET A 117 -1.03 -6.76 -4.28
C MET A 117 0.47 -7.07 -4.22
N MET A 118 0.93 -7.72 -3.15
CA MET A 118 2.32 -8.17 -3.02
C MET A 118 2.62 -9.40 -3.90
N PHE A 119 1.62 -10.22 -4.25
CA PHE A 119 1.79 -11.41 -5.10
C PHE A 119 1.85 -11.11 -6.61
N GLU A 120 1.30 -9.99 -7.08
CA GLU A 120 1.44 -9.57 -8.49
C GLU A 120 2.90 -9.29 -8.92
N GLY A 121 3.82 -9.14 -7.96
CA GLY A 121 5.24 -8.87 -8.21
C GLY A 121 6.10 -10.07 -8.63
N LYS A 122 5.54 -11.28 -8.73
CA LYS A 122 6.30 -12.51 -9.09
C LYS A 122 5.71 -13.33 -10.25
N ALA A 123 4.64 -12.86 -10.88
CA ALA A 123 3.94 -13.58 -11.95
C ALA A 123 3.82 -12.79 -13.26
N ASN A 124 4.78 -11.89 -13.55
CA ASN A 124 4.83 -11.20 -14.85
C ASN A 124 6.03 -11.66 -15.70
N GLU A 125 6.15 -12.98 -15.88
CA GLU A 125 6.88 -13.58 -17.01
C GLU A 125 6.15 -14.82 -17.54
N SER A 126 4.80 -14.83 -17.59
CA SER A 126 4.10 -15.95 -18.26
C SER A 126 2.62 -15.73 -18.64
N ASN A 127 2.15 -14.50 -18.90
CA ASN A 127 0.87 -14.36 -19.60
C ASN A 127 1.01 -13.48 -20.84
N PRO A 128 1.44 -14.04 -21.99
CA PRO A 128 1.22 -13.37 -23.27
C PRO A 128 -0.30 -13.26 -23.46
N LYS A 129 -0.82 -12.05 -23.30
CA LYS A 129 -2.18 -11.71 -23.72
C LYS A 129 -2.37 -12.22 -25.16
N PRO A 130 -3.32 -13.13 -25.46
CA PRO A 130 -3.55 -13.54 -26.83
C PRO A 130 -4.15 -12.35 -27.58
N SER A 131 -3.31 -11.64 -28.31
CA SER A 131 -3.68 -10.63 -29.29
C SER A 131 -4.27 -11.35 -30.50
N GLY A 132 -5.56 -11.66 -30.46
CA GLY A 132 -6.30 -12.17 -31.61
C GLY A 132 -7.73 -11.63 -31.59
N PRO A 133 -8.28 -11.19 -32.72
CA PRO A 133 -9.72 -10.94 -32.81
C PRO A 133 -10.48 -12.22 -32.43
N PRO A 134 -11.61 -12.11 -31.71
CA PRO A 134 -12.42 -13.26 -31.35
C PRO A 134 -12.71 -14.11 -32.60
N PRO A 135 -12.52 -15.44 -32.54
CA PRO A 135 -12.87 -16.29 -33.68
C PRO A 135 -14.37 -16.14 -33.96
N GLU A 136 -14.69 -15.84 -35.22
CA GLU A 136 -16.08 -15.74 -35.67
C GLU A 136 -16.78 -17.06 -35.42
N ARG A 137 -17.96 -16.98 -34.80
CA ARG A 137 -18.84 -18.12 -34.64
C ARG A 137 -19.55 -18.34 -35.97
N ASP A 138 -19.07 -19.27 -36.77
CA ASP A 138 -19.75 -19.65 -38.00
C ASP A 138 -21.10 -20.29 -37.69
N ILE A 139 -22.14 -19.77 -38.36
CA ILE A 139 -23.56 -20.10 -38.19
C ILE A 139 -23.85 -21.58 -38.55
N ALA A 140 -22.89 -22.26 -39.17
CA ALA A 140 -22.97 -23.66 -39.59
C ALA A 140 -22.88 -24.70 -38.45
N SER A 141 -22.74 -24.29 -37.18
CA SER A 141 -22.58 -25.21 -36.03
C SER A 141 -23.81 -25.32 -35.11
N LEU A 142 -25.02 -24.93 -35.57
CA LEU A 142 -26.27 -25.22 -34.86
C LEU A 142 -26.98 -26.42 -35.52
N PRO A 143 -27.45 -27.43 -34.75
CA PRO A 143 -28.24 -28.52 -35.28
C PRO A 143 -29.63 -28.08 -35.74
#